data_AF-U6M4W9-F1
#
_entry.id   AF-U6M4W9-F1
#
_cell.length_a   1.000
_cell.length_b   1.000
_cell.length_c   1.000
_cell.angle_alpha   90.00
_cell.angle_beta   90.00
_cell.angle_gamma   90.00
#
_symmetry.space_group_name_H-M   'P 1'
#
loop_
_entity.id
_entity.type
_entity.pdbx_description
1 polymer ?
#
loop_
_entity_poly.entity_id
_entity_poly.type
_entity_poly.pdbx_seq_one_letter_code
_entity_poly.pdbx_strand_id
1 'polypeptide(L)'
;MLCRISRISAGTPEKKEEKPVVPVPIPRTRKPTADHVKFGLKEASLILPSGARASLHFDPKNTSFTIHLDKPVTESSLDDFRRGIAKHKEEIQEQLLKASKTSELEEAREVKEWIMKEIFVPQTLEEIVEIANKDGVVPFTVSGK
;
A
#
# COMPACT_ATOMS: atom_id res chain seq x y z
N MET A 1 -32.80 -35.52 79.72
CA MET A 1 -31.41 -35.58 79.22
C MET A 1 -31.29 -34.66 78.01
N LEU A 2 -30.23 -33.85 78.00
CA LEU A 2 -29.51 -33.16 76.92
C LEU A 2 -30.18 -33.04 75.52
N CYS A 3 -30.33 -31.87 74.88
CA CYS A 3 -29.40 -30.79 74.49
C CYS A 3 -29.16 -30.82 72.96
N ARG A 4 -29.14 -29.61 72.35
CA ARG A 4 -28.62 -29.18 71.02
C ARG A 4 -29.58 -29.37 69.83
N ILE A 5 -30.15 -28.30 69.24
CA ILE A 5 -29.54 -27.22 68.43
C ILE A 5 -28.79 -27.86 67.25
N SER A 6 -29.20 -27.69 65.98
CA SER A 6 -28.96 -26.47 65.20
C SER A 6 -29.86 -26.35 63.96
N ARG A 7 -30.25 -25.10 63.71
CA ARG A 7 -30.71 -24.56 62.41
C ARG A 7 -29.59 -24.65 61.37
N ILE A 8 -29.96 -24.90 60.11
CA ILE A 8 -29.19 -24.52 58.91
C ILE A 8 -30.26 -24.03 57.92
N SER A 9 -30.64 -22.75 57.95
CA SER A 9 -30.04 -21.62 57.22
C SER A 9 -29.83 -21.85 55.72
N ALA A 10 -30.77 -21.27 54.96
CA ALA A 10 -30.56 -20.39 53.81
C ALA A 10 -29.46 -20.76 52.80
N GLY A 11 -29.89 -21.25 51.64
CA GLY A 11 -29.18 -21.08 50.37
C GLY A 11 -30.10 -20.38 49.37
N THR A 12 -30.10 -19.04 49.37
CA THR A 12 -30.66 -18.21 48.29
C THR A 12 -29.70 -18.26 47.07
N PRO A 13 -30.14 -17.82 45.89
CA PRO A 13 -29.88 -18.47 44.62
C PRO A 13 -28.51 -18.10 44.02
N GLU A 14 -27.84 -19.05 43.37
CA GLU A 14 -26.74 -18.72 42.45
C GLU A 14 -27.32 -18.04 41.20
N LYS A 15 -27.56 -16.74 41.35
CA LYS A 15 -27.67 -15.77 40.27
C LYS A 15 -26.32 -15.81 39.56
N LYS A 16 -26.26 -16.51 38.42
CA LYS A 16 -25.10 -16.46 37.53
C LYS A 16 -24.80 -14.99 37.26
N GLU A 17 -23.65 -14.58 37.78
CA GLU A 17 -23.03 -13.29 37.61
C GLU A 17 -22.84 -13.04 36.11
N GLU A 18 -23.81 -12.35 35.53
CA GLU A 18 -23.69 -11.67 34.26
C GLU A 18 -22.57 -10.65 34.45
N LYS A 19 -21.35 -11.06 34.08
CA LYS A 19 -20.20 -10.15 34.01
C LYS A 19 -20.66 -8.94 33.20
N PRO A 20 -20.47 -7.71 33.70
CA PRO A 20 -20.82 -6.53 32.93
C PRO A 20 -20.07 -6.63 31.61
N VAL A 21 -20.81 -6.72 30.50
CA VAL A 21 -20.26 -6.55 29.16
C VAL A 21 -19.82 -5.10 29.13
N VAL A 22 -18.60 -4.85 29.59
CA VAL A 22 -17.88 -3.62 29.31
C VAL A 22 -18.01 -3.47 27.79
N PRO A 23 -18.58 -2.38 27.26
CA PRO A 23 -18.55 -2.17 25.83
C PRO A 23 -17.07 -2.14 25.48
N VAL A 24 -16.58 -3.23 24.89
CA VAL A 24 -15.26 -3.31 24.32
C VAL A 24 -15.22 -2.10 23.38
N PRO A 25 -14.31 -1.12 23.57
CA PRO A 25 -14.24 -0.01 22.66
C PRO A 25 -14.11 -0.63 21.27
N ILE A 26 -15.14 -0.45 20.44
CA ILE A 26 -15.10 -0.75 19.02
C ILE A 26 -13.72 -0.28 18.58
N PRO A 27 -12.84 -1.15 18.06
CA PRO A 27 -11.51 -0.71 17.67
C PRO A 27 -11.75 0.47 16.74
N ARG A 28 -11.39 1.67 17.20
CA ARG A 28 -11.47 2.88 16.39
C ARG A 28 -10.75 2.46 15.13
N THR A 29 -11.48 2.30 14.03
CA THR A 29 -10.90 2.14 12.70
C THR A 29 -10.01 3.35 12.58
N ARG A 30 -8.72 3.17 12.86
CA ARG A 30 -7.76 4.27 12.88
C ARG A 30 -7.88 4.83 11.49
N LYS A 31 -8.44 6.03 11.36
CA LYS A 31 -8.47 6.70 10.06
C LYS A 31 -7.03 6.66 9.57
N PRO A 32 -6.79 6.15 8.35
CA PRO A 32 -5.47 6.13 7.76
C PRO A 32 -4.91 7.55 7.74
N THR A 33 -4.11 7.89 8.74
CA THR A 33 -3.40 9.16 8.85
C THR A 33 -2.03 9.09 8.21
N ALA A 34 -1.71 7.99 7.53
CA ALA A 34 -0.49 7.92 6.74
C ALA A 34 -0.50 9.10 5.76
N ASP A 35 0.48 9.98 5.92
CA ASP A 35 0.86 11.07 5.02
C ASP A 35 1.79 10.56 3.91
N HIS A 36 2.16 9.28 3.94
CA HIS A 36 3.12 8.67 3.03
C HIS A 36 2.61 7.36 2.44
N VAL A 37 3.01 7.09 1.20
CA VAL A 37 2.71 5.85 0.49
C VAL A 37 3.95 5.39 -0.27
N LYS A 38 4.21 4.09 -0.24
CA LYS A 38 5.28 3.49 -1.04
C LYS A 38 4.73 3.12 -2.41
N PHE A 39 5.38 3.60 -3.46
CA PHE A 39 5.07 3.23 -4.83
C PHE A 39 6.23 2.45 -5.42
N GLY A 40 5.92 1.37 -6.13
CA GLY A 40 6.92 0.50 -6.75
C GLY A 40 6.62 0.31 -8.23
N LEU A 41 7.65 0.43 -9.06
CA LEU A 41 7.51 0.20 -10.48
C LEU A 41 7.30 -1.30 -10.71
N LYS A 42 6.17 -1.67 -11.30
CA LYS A 42 5.85 -3.06 -11.67
C LYS A 42 6.16 -3.35 -13.13
N GLU A 43 5.82 -2.42 -14.01
CA GLU A 43 6.01 -2.59 -15.45
C GLU A 43 6.31 -1.26 -16.12
N ALA A 44 7.23 -1.28 -17.08
CA ALA A 44 7.46 -0.18 -17.99
C ALA A 44 7.24 -0.62 -19.43
N SER A 45 6.19 -0.09 -20.04
CA SER A 45 5.83 -0.33 -21.44
C SER A 45 6.38 0.80 -22.31
N LEU A 46 7.53 0.55 -22.93
CA LEU A 46 8.32 1.52 -23.67
C LEU A 46 8.26 1.23 -25.17
N ILE A 47 8.13 2.27 -25.99
CA ILE A 47 8.16 2.15 -27.45
C ILE A 47 9.57 2.48 -27.92
N LEU A 48 10.22 1.54 -28.61
CA LEU A 48 11.53 1.71 -29.20
C LEU A 48 11.46 2.64 -30.43
N PRO A 49 12.60 3.26 -30.83
CA PRO A 49 12.65 4.07 -32.05
C PRO A 49 12.32 3.28 -33.33
N SER A 50 12.50 1.96 -33.35
CA SER A 50 12.03 1.08 -34.42
C SER A 50 10.50 0.91 -34.48
N GLY A 51 9.78 1.38 -33.47
CA GLY A 51 8.34 1.14 -33.28
C GLY A 51 8.02 -0.16 -32.56
N ALA A 52 9.03 -0.96 -32.19
CA ALA A 52 8.85 -2.14 -31.36
C ALA A 52 8.43 -1.77 -29.93
N ARG A 53 7.67 -2.63 -29.26
CA ARG A 53 7.27 -2.44 -27.86
C ARG A 53 8.17 -3.28 -26.96
N ALA A 54 8.82 -2.62 -26.01
CA ALA A 54 9.60 -3.25 -24.96
C ALA A 54 8.84 -3.13 -23.63
N SER A 55 8.50 -4.27 -23.04
CA SER A 55 7.86 -4.32 -21.72
C SER A 55 8.87 -4.83 -20.69
N LEU A 56 9.40 -3.91 -19.88
CA LEU A 56 10.30 -4.24 -18.79
C LEU A 56 9.48 -4.53 -17.54
N HIS A 57 9.64 -5.73 -16.98
CA HIS A 57 8.98 -6.13 -15.75
C HIS A 57 9.91 -5.92 -14.57
N PHE A 58 9.36 -5.36 -13.49
CA PHE A 58 10.10 -5.02 -12.29
C PHE A 58 9.40 -5.60 -11.06
N ASP A 59 10.18 -5.92 -10.03
CA ASP A 59 9.60 -6.21 -8.72
C ASP A 59 9.31 -4.89 -8.01
N PRO A 60 8.03 -4.55 -7.75
CA PRO A 60 7.66 -3.29 -7.12
C PRO A 60 8.28 -3.12 -5.72
N LYS A 61 8.66 -4.20 -5.03
CA LYS A 61 9.31 -4.12 -3.71
C LYS A 61 10.77 -3.67 -3.81
N ASN A 62 11.45 -3.96 -4.92
CA ASN A 62 12.86 -3.58 -5.13
C ASN A 62 13.00 -2.18 -5.75
N THR A 63 11.96 -1.72 -6.44
CA THR A 63 11.86 -0.40 -7.08
C THR A 63 11.01 0.57 -6.28
N SER A 64 10.75 0.26 -4.99
CA SER A 64 9.84 1.05 -4.16
C SER A 64 10.48 2.34 -3.68
N PHE A 65 9.77 3.45 -3.81
CA PHE A 65 10.10 4.74 -3.21
C PHE A 65 8.90 5.28 -2.43
N THR A 66 9.18 6.09 -1.41
CA THR A 66 8.16 6.67 -0.54
C THR A 66 7.79 8.06 -1.04
N ILE A 67 6.51 8.27 -1.32
CA ILE A 67 5.96 9.58 -1.63
C ILE A 67 5.33 10.15 -0.37
N HIS A 68 5.76 11.34 0.01
CA HIS A 68 5.11 12.14 1.05
C HIS A 68 4.10 13.08 0.39
N LEU A 69 2.87 13.03 0.86
CA LEU A 69 1.76 13.87 0.42
C LEU A 69 1.54 14.98 1.44
N ASP A 70 1.12 16.15 0.96
CA ASP A 70 0.77 17.28 1.82
C ASP A 70 -0.50 17.04 2.66
N LYS A 71 -1.26 16.00 2.32
CA LYS A 71 -2.54 15.61 2.93
C LYS A 71 -2.54 14.11 3.19
N PRO A 72 -3.38 13.61 4.13
CA PRO A 72 -3.49 12.17 4.36
C PRO A 72 -3.95 11.45 3.08
N VAL A 73 -3.53 10.19 2.94
CA VAL A 73 -3.81 9.35 1.77
C VAL A 73 -5.31 9.19 1.52
N THR A 74 -6.12 9.23 2.58
CA THR A 74 -7.59 9.19 2.52
C THR A 74 -8.25 10.44 1.95
N GLU A 75 -7.56 11.58 1.97
CA GLU A 75 -8.02 12.85 1.41
C GLU A 75 -7.26 13.21 0.12
N SER A 76 -6.40 12.30 -0.35
CA SER A 76 -5.57 12.50 -1.53
C SER A 76 -6.23 11.93 -2.79
N SER A 77 -5.96 12.56 -3.93
CA SER A 77 -6.51 12.19 -5.24
C SER A 77 -5.50 11.34 -6.03
N LEU A 78 -5.95 10.62 -7.07
CA LEU A 78 -5.04 9.93 -8.00
C LEU A 78 -4.04 10.90 -8.66
N ASP A 79 -4.45 12.12 -8.92
CA ASP A 79 -3.57 13.19 -9.41
C ASP A 79 -2.50 13.62 -8.40
N ASP A 80 -2.78 13.58 -7.09
CA ASP A 80 -1.77 13.85 -6.05
C ASP A 80 -0.70 12.76 -6.07
N PHE A 81 -1.10 11.48 -6.18
CA PHE A 81 -0.16 10.37 -6.31
C PHE A 81 0.65 10.45 -7.60
N ARG A 82 0.01 10.72 -8.75
CA ARG A 82 0.70 10.91 -10.03
C ARG A 82 1.72 12.04 -9.98
N ARG A 83 1.36 13.18 -9.38
CA ARG A 83 2.29 14.31 -9.15
C ARG A 83 3.44 13.90 -8.24
N GLY A 84 3.16 13.14 -7.18
CA GLY A 84 4.18 12.56 -6.31
C GLY A 84 5.16 11.69 -7.09
N ILE A 85 4.65 10.74 -7.90
CA ILE A 85 5.47 9.84 -8.71
C ILE A 85 6.30 10.64 -9.72
N ALA A 86 5.72 11.70 -10.31
CA ALA A 86 6.43 12.57 -11.23
C ALA A 86 7.62 13.32 -10.59
N LYS A 87 7.60 13.58 -9.27
CA LYS A 87 8.77 14.13 -8.56
C LYS A 87 9.93 13.14 -8.51
N HIS A 88 9.65 11.84 -8.53
CA HIS A 88 10.63 10.75 -8.55
C HIS A 88 10.97 10.29 -9.98
N LYS A 89 10.64 11.09 -11.01
CA LYS A 89 10.87 10.74 -12.41
C LYS A 89 12.32 10.39 -12.71
N GLU A 90 13.28 11.13 -12.15
CA GLU A 90 14.70 10.88 -12.38
C GLU A 90 15.14 9.51 -11.84
N GLU A 91 14.69 9.14 -10.64
CA GLU A 91 14.98 7.84 -10.02
C GLU A 91 14.35 6.69 -10.81
N ILE A 92 13.12 6.87 -11.28
CA ILE A 92 12.45 5.90 -12.16
C ILE A 92 13.23 5.77 -13.47
N GLN A 93 13.65 6.88 -14.08
CA GLN A 93 14.43 6.88 -15.32
C GLN A 93 15.76 6.15 -15.15
N GLU A 94 16.47 6.36 -14.04
CA GLU A 94 17.71 5.62 -13.74
C GLU A 94 17.45 4.11 -13.63
N GLN A 95 16.38 3.70 -12.94
CA GLN A 95 16.00 2.29 -12.84
C GLN A 95 15.62 1.69 -14.20
N LEU A 96 14.90 2.43 -15.04
CA LEU A 96 14.57 2.02 -16.40
C LEU A 96 15.83 1.83 -17.24
N LEU A 97 16.77 2.77 -17.21
CA LEU A 97 18.05 2.66 -17.92
C LEU A 97 18.90 1.51 -17.41
N LYS A 98 18.89 1.26 -16.10
CA LYS A 98 19.60 0.12 -15.50
C LYS A 98 19.01 -1.22 -15.96
N ALA A 99 17.69 -1.34 -16.01
CA ALA A 99 17.02 -2.54 -16.50
C ALA A 99 17.08 -2.68 -18.02
N SER A 100 17.08 -1.58 -18.77
CA SER A 100 17.18 -1.63 -20.24
C SER A 100 18.54 -2.15 -20.69
N LYS A 101 19.63 -1.88 -19.93
CA LYS A 101 20.95 -2.50 -20.15
C LYS A 101 20.94 -4.03 -20.02
N THR A 102 20.04 -4.58 -19.20
CA THR A 102 19.88 -6.04 -19.03
C THR A 102 18.84 -6.64 -19.99
N SER A 103 18.18 -5.82 -20.81
CA SER A 103 17.15 -6.26 -21.74
C SER A 103 17.72 -7.14 -22.86
N GLU A 104 16.92 -8.06 -23.39
CA GLU A 104 17.30 -8.91 -24.53
C GLU A 104 17.36 -8.13 -25.84
N LEU A 105 16.66 -6.99 -25.91
CA LEU A 105 16.63 -6.13 -27.09
C LEU A 105 17.84 -5.19 -27.10
N GLU A 106 18.70 -5.32 -28.11
CA GLU A 106 19.89 -4.47 -28.30
C GLU A 106 19.50 -2.98 -28.39
N GLU A 107 18.40 -2.67 -29.08
CA GLU A 107 17.86 -1.32 -29.17
C GLU A 107 17.52 -0.74 -27.78
N ALA A 108 16.99 -1.54 -26.85
CA ALA A 108 16.69 -1.07 -25.49
C ALA A 108 17.96 -0.80 -24.67
N ARG A 109 19.10 -1.45 -25.00
CA ARG A 109 20.40 -1.21 -24.35
C ARG A 109 21.05 0.08 -24.84
N GLU A 110 20.84 0.44 -26.11
CA GLU A 110 21.41 1.63 -26.72
C GLU A 110 20.64 2.93 -26.38
N VAL A 111 19.40 2.80 -25.89
CA VAL A 111 18.60 3.95 -25.45
C VAL A 111 19.25 4.63 -24.25
N LYS A 112 19.57 5.92 -24.42
CA LYS A 112 20.20 6.77 -23.40
C LYS A 112 19.20 7.46 -22.47
N GLU A 113 17.96 7.63 -22.93
CA GLU A 113 16.89 8.29 -22.20
C GLU A 113 15.53 7.72 -22.62
N TRP A 114 14.66 7.49 -21.65
CA TRP A 114 13.28 7.09 -21.87
C TRP A 114 12.34 8.26 -21.59
N ILE A 115 11.56 8.66 -22.60
CA ILE A 115 10.56 9.71 -22.44
C ILE A 115 9.31 9.07 -21.84
N MET A 116 9.22 9.07 -20.50
CA MET A 116 8.01 8.67 -19.81
C MET A 116 6.88 9.66 -20.14
N LYS A 117 5.82 9.15 -20.75
CA LYS A 117 4.64 9.91 -21.17
C LYS A 117 3.50 9.80 -20.18
N GLU A 118 3.28 8.61 -19.63
CA GLU A 118 2.12 8.33 -18.81
C GLU A 118 2.47 7.45 -17.61
N ILE A 119 1.91 7.80 -16.46
CA ILE A 119 2.00 7.04 -15.22
C ILE A 119 0.60 6.48 -14.97
N PHE A 120 0.49 5.16 -15.01
CA PHE A 120 -0.75 4.45 -14.75
C PHE A 120 -0.65 3.72 -13.41
N VAL A 121 -1.59 4.01 -12.52
CA VAL A 121 -1.75 3.33 -11.24
C VAL A 121 -2.99 2.45 -11.40
N PRO A 122 -2.85 1.11 -11.52
CA PRO A 122 -3.99 0.23 -11.73
C PRO A 122 -4.93 0.17 -10.52
N GLN A 123 -4.44 0.51 -9.33
CA GLN A 123 -5.18 0.42 -8.08
C GLN A 123 -6.12 1.61 -7.87
N THR A 124 -7.27 1.36 -7.26
CA THR A 124 -8.20 2.42 -6.83
C THR A 124 -7.67 3.15 -5.60
N LEU A 125 -8.23 4.32 -5.30
CA LEU A 125 -7.89 5.08 -4.09
C LEU A 125 -8.11 4.26 -2.81
N GLU A 126 -9.19 3.48 -2.77
CA GLU A 126 -9.51 2.61 -1.63
C GLU A 126 -8.42 1.55 -1.43
N GLU A 127 -8.01 0.89 -2.51
CA GLU A 127 -6.92 -0.10 -2.47
C GLU A 127 -5.59 0.54 -2.07
N ILE A 128 -5.27 1.73 -2.59
CA ILE A 128 -4.06 2.49 -2.23
C ILE A 128 -4.05 2.79 -0.73
N VAL A 129 -5.19 3.24 -0.19
CA VAL A 129 -5.36 3.49 1.25
C VAL A 129 -5.16 2.20 2.03
N GLU A 130 -5.77 1.09 1.64
CA GLU A 130 -5.61 -0.21 2.30
C GLU A 130 -4.16 -0.71 2.27
N ILE A 131 -3.45 -0.55 1.16
CA ILE A 131 -2.04 -0.92 1.00
C ILE A 131 -1.17 -0.03 1.89
N ALA A 132 -1.40 1.29 1.88
CA ALA A 132 -0.67 2.24 2.72
C ALA A 132 -0.83 1.95 4.21
N ASN A 133 -2.04 1.57 4.65
CA ASN A 133 -2.29 1.15 6.04
C ASN A 133 -1.52 -0.10 6.47
N LYS A 134 -1.16 -0.95 5.51
CA LYS A 134 -0.41 -2.19 5.74
C LYS A 134 1.09 -1.99 5.51
N ASP A 135 1.55 -0.74 5.38
CA ASP A 135 2.94 -0.40 5.00
C ASP A 135 3.38 -1.06 3.69
N GLY A 136 2.42 -1.39 2.83
CA GLY A 136 2.63 -2.08 1.56
C GLY A 136 3.14 -1.16 0.46
N VAL A 137 3.50 -1.78 -0.66
CA VAL A 137 3.94 -1.06 -1.87
C VAL A 137 2.85 -1.09 -2.91
N VAL A 138 2.43 0.08 -3.36
CA VAL A 138 1.47 0.25 -4.45
C VAL A 138 2.20 0.06 -5.78
N PRO A 139 1.86 -0.97 -6.57
CA PRO A 139 2.45 -1.14 -7.88
C PRO A 139 1.92 -0.06 -8.84
N PHE A 140 2.81 0.55 -9.61
CA PHE A 140 2.44 1.41 -10.74
C PHE A 140 3.15 0.95 -12.01
N THR A 141 2.62 1.39 -13.14
CA THR A 141 3.16 1.12 -14.46
C THR A 141 3.42 2.43 -15.18
N VAL A 142 4.49 2.47 -15.98
CA VAL A 142 4.81 3.64 -16.80
C VAL A 142 4.77 3.27 -18.26
N SER A 143 4.37 4.23 -19.09
CA SER A 143 4.49 4.10 -20.54
C SER A 143 5.30 5.26 -21.11
N GLY A 144 6.08 4.96 -22.15
CA GLY A 144 7.03 5.92 -22.72
C GLY A 144 7.45 5.59 -24.14
N LYS A 145 8.29 6.46 -24.71
CA LYS A 145 8.92 6.28 -26.02
C LYS A 145 10.36 6.79 -26.01
#